data_AF-A0A6P0Z852-F1
#
_entry.id   AF-A0A6P0Z852-F1
#
_cell.length_a   1.000
_cell.length_b   1.000
_cell.length_c   1.000
_cell.angle_alpha   90.00
_cell.angle_beta   90.00
_cell.angle_gamma   90.00
#
_symmetry.space_group_name_H-M   'P 1'
#
loop_
_entity.id
_entity.type
_entity.pdbx_description
1 polymer ?
#
loop_
_entity_poly.entity_id
_entity_poly.type
_entity_poly.pdbx_seq_one_letter_code
_entity_poly.pdbx_strand_id
1 'polypeptide(L)'
;MMLTFGFFASFFWLLNRWTIHVTQIAHIDFVGLFFLLFSLAIFHKHKRLSFLLFGLSLSLKQIAIFLLPLYLIWTWQESEKNKLESTVKSLLLILIIPIITSLPFIIWNAEGFFKSIIFSATRSPAGHLGVPSIDELIGLVIPEFVGIKAKLPMLLIMSLVFIGAIKRQIGIYTSVLLTMFVFVDFNSVLFRQYLCWVVPFIPLAIGDTMSTNRQDYKTK
;
A
#
# COMPACT_ATOMS: atom_id res chain seq x y z
N MET A 1 -7.49 5.11 -27.94
CA MET A 1 -7.03 4.03 -27.02
C MET A 1 -6.85 4.52 -25.59
N MET A 2 -5.98 5.50 -25.32
CA MET A 2 -5.76 6.01 -23.93
C MET A 2 -7.00 6.64 -23.29
N LEU A 3 -7.81 7.39 -24.05
CA LEU A 3 -9.06 7.98 -23.54
C LEU A 3 -10.09 6.91 -23.16
N THR A 4 -10.34 5.94 -24.05
CA THR A 4 -11.25 4.81 -23.82
C THR A 4 -10.83 4.00 -22.59
N PHE A 5 -9.53 3.73 -22.45
CA PHE A 5 -8.99 3.05 -21.28
C PHE A 5 -9.14 3.87 -20.00
N GLY A 6 -8.94 5.19 -20.07
CA GLY A 6 -9.20 6.10 -18.96
C GLY A 6 -10.66 6.05 -18.49
N PHE A 7 -11.61 6.14 -19.43
CA PHE A 7 -13.04 5.98 -19.10
C PHE A 7 -13.33 4.62 -18.47
N PHE A 8 -12.81 3.53 -19.06
CA PHE A 8 -12.94 2.20 -18.48
C PHE A 8 -12.41 2.15 -17.05
N ALA A 9 -11.19 2.63 -16.80
CA ALA A 9 -10.58 2.64 -15.48
C ALA A 9 -11.41 3.45 -14.47
N SER A 10 -11.92 4.63 -14.87
CA SER A 10 -12.78 5.46 -14.04
C SER A 10 -14.11 4.78 -13.71
N PHE A 11 -14.80 4.19 -14.69
CA PHE A 11 -16.05 3.47 -14.45
C PHE A 11 -15.82 2.21 -13.61
N PHE A 12 -14.76 1.44 -13.90
CA PHE A 12 -14.39 0.26 -13.14
C PHE A 12 -14.14 0.61 -11.66
N TRP A 13 -13.41 1.69 -11.39
CA TRP A 13 -13.22 2.13 -10.02
C TRP A 13 -14.52 2.68 -9.41
N LEU A 14 -15.23 3.61 -10.05
CA LEU A 14 -16.39 4.25 -9.42
C LEU A 14 -17.57 3.29 -9.20
N LEU A 15 -17.74 2.29 -10.06
CA LEU A 15 -18.91 1.40 -10.05
C LEU A 15 -18.64 0.00 -9.50
N ASN A 16 -17.41 -0.33 -9.09
CA ASN A 16 -17.19 -1.63 -8.46
C ASN A 16 -17.87 -1.70 -7.08
N ARG A 17 -18.27 -2.92 -6.70
CA ARG A 17 -18.97 -3.19 -5.44
C ARG A 17 -18.26 -2.69 -4.18
N TRP A 18 -16.93 -2.71 -4.14
CA TRP A 18 -16.16 -2.33 -2.95
C TRP A 18 -16.14 -0.82 -2.77
N THR A 19 -15.99 -0.08 -3.87
CA THR A 19 -16.11 1.38 -3.87
C THR A 19 -17.52 1.80 -3.46
N ILE A 20 -18.57 1.20 -4.06
CA ILE A 20 -19.96 1.51 -3.68
C ILE A 20 -20.18 1.23 -2.19
N HIS A 21 -19.72 0.07 -1.69
CA HIS A 21 -19.87 -0.30 -0.28
C HIS A 21 -19.18 0.68 0.67
N VAL A 22 -17.92 1.05 0.40
CA VAL A 22 -17.15 2.00 1.23
C VAL A 22 -17.82 3.38 1.26
N THR A 23 -18.39 3.81 0.13
CA THR A 23 -19.15 5.07 0.06
C THR A 23 -20.42 5.00 0.93
N GLN A 24 -21.16 3.89 0.88
CA GLN A 24 -22.39 3.71 1.68
C GLN A 24 -22.13 3.78 3.19
N ILE A 25 -20.97 3.30 3.65
CA ILE A 25 -20.60 3.32 5.07
C ILE A 25 -19.80 4.58 5.48
N ALA A 26 -19.70 5.59 4.59
CA ALA A 26 -19.03 6.87 4.83
C ALA A 26 -17.60 6.75 5.38
N HIS A 27 -16.88 5.72 4.96
CA HIS A 27 -15.51 5.47 5.40
C HIS A 27 -14.53 6.44 4.72
N ILE A 28 -13.53 6.92 5.47
CA ILE A 28 -12.51 7.87 4.98
C ILE A 28 -11.43 7.25 4.08
N ASP A 29 -11.58 5.97 3.72
CA ASP A 29 -10.61 5.21 2.91
C ASP A 29 -10.33 5.91 1.56
N PHE A 30 -11.33 6.54 0.93
CA PHE A 30 -11.14 7.30 -0.31
C PHE A 30 -10.18 8.48 -0.18
N VAL A 31 -10.17 9.15 0.97
CA VAL A 31 -9.31 10.32 1.18
C VAL A 31 -7.86 9.87 1.25
N GLY A 32 -7.58 8.79 1.99
CA GLY A 32 -6.25 8.16 2.02
C GLY A 32 -5.82 7.68 0.62
N LEU A 33 -6.71 6.96 -0.07
CA LEU A 33 -6.45 6.43 -1.40
C LEU A 33 -6.21 7.52 -2.44
N PHE A 34 -6.93 8.64 -2.38
CA PHE A 34 -6.69 9.80 -3.22
C PHE A 34 -5.25 10.32 -3.08
N PHE A 35 -4.79 10.53 -1.85
CA PHE A 35 -3.42 11.00 -1.62
C PHE A 35 -2.38 9.98 -2.05
N LEU A 36 -2.62 8.68 -1.86
CA LEU A 36 -1.76 7.62 -2.35
C LEU A 36 -1.66 7.62 -3.89
N LEU A 37 -2.80 7.66 -4.59
CA LEU A 37 -2.83 7.65 -6.05
C LEU A 37 -2.18 8.90 -6.63
N PHE A 38 -2.44 10.07 -6.03
CA PHE A 38 -1.81 11.30 -6.47
C PHE A 38 -0.30 11.28 -6.22
N SER A 39 0.12 10.76 -5.06
CA SER A 39 1.54 10.54 -4.75
C SER A 39 2.24 9.70 -5.81
N LEU A 40 1.65 8.56 -6.21
CA LEU A 40 2.21 7.70 -7.26
C LEU A 40 2.22 8.37 -8.63
N ALA A 41 1.14 9.07 -9.00
CA ALA A 41 1.03 9.74 -10.31
C ALA A 41 2.10 10.81 -10.55
N ILE A 42 2.57 11.48 -9.49
CA ILE A 42 3.61 12.51 -9.59
C ILE A 42 4.99 12.04 -9.14
N PHE A 43 5.15 10.76 -8.78
CA PHE A 43 6.38 10.22 -8.18
C PHE A 43 7.64 10.62 -8.96
N HIS A 44 7.67 10.40 -10.28
CA HIS A 44 8.83 10.74 -11.11
C HIS A 44 9.00 12.24 -11.39
N LYS A 45 7.92 13.05 -11.33
CA LYS A 45 7.94 14.48 -11.69
C LYS A 45 8.22 15.39 -10.49
N HIS A 46 7.62 15.08 -9.34
CA HIS A 46 7.63 15.91 -8.14
C HIS A 46 7.88 15.05 -6.88
N LYS A 47 9.05 14.40 -6.81
CA LYS A 47 9.42 13.44 -5.74
C LYS A 47 9.09 13.91 -4.32
N ARG A 48 9.48 15.13 -3.95
CA ARG A 48 9.25 15.64 -2.58
C ARG A 48 7.76 15.73 -2.26
N LEU A 49 6.97 16.25 -3.20
CA LEU A 49 5.52 16.33 -3.03
C LEU A 49 4.89 14.94 -3.00
N SER A 50 5.37 14.02 -3.83
CA SER A 50 4.97 12.61 -3.78
C SER A 50 5.18 12.01 -2.39
N PHE A 51 6.36 12.15 -1.79
CA PHE A 51 6.64 11.66 -0.43
C PHE A 51 5.71 12.26 0.63
N LEU A 52 5.45 13.57 0.56
CA LEU A 52 4.53 14.24 1.48
C LEU A 52 3.08 13.75 1.30
N LEU A 53 2.61 13.57 0.07
CA LEU A 53 1.28 13.02 -0.20
C LEU A 53 1.14 11.58 0.29
N PHE A 54 2.20 10.77 0.17
CA PHE A 54 2.22 9.42 0.72
C PHE A 54 2.18 9.46 2.26
N GLY A 55 2.96 10.34 2.89
CA GLY A 55 2.88 10.59 4.34
C GLY A 55 1.48 11.00 4.81
N LEU A 56 0.80 11.85 4.04
CA LEU A 56 -0.58 12.26 4.32
C LEU A 56 -1.57 11.09 4.21
N SER A 57 -1.42 10.22 3.20
CA SER A 57 -2.18 8.96 3.12
C SER A 57 -1.96 8.09 4.35
N LEU A 58 -0.72 7.95 4.82
CA LEU A 58 -0.39 7.13 6.01
C LEU A 58 -1.04 7.67 7.28
N SER A 59 -1.06 8.99 7.46
CA SER A 59 -1.73 9.65 8.60
C SER A 59 -3.23 9.39 8.65
N LEU A 60 -3.89 9.23 7.48
CA LEU A 60 -5.32 8.94 7.41
C LEU A 60 -5.61 7.45 7.59
N LYS A 61 -4.83 6.60 6.93
CA LYS A 61 -4.96 5.14 6.97
C LYS A 61 -3.59 4.47 6.88
N GLN A 62 -3.25 3.75 7.93
CA GLN A 62 -1.95 3.08 8.08
C GLN A 62 -1.75 1.90 7.11
N ILE A 63 -2.80 1.41 6.44
CA ILE A 63 -2.71 0.32 5.46
C ILE A 63 -1.66 0.58 4.37
N ALA A 64 -1.47 1.85 3.98
CA ALA A 64 -0.50 2.20 2.95
C ALA A 64 0.96 2.00 3.42
N ILE A 65 1.23 1.70 4.71
CA ILE A 65 2.59 1.51 5.24
C ILE A 65 3.33 0.37 4.56
N PHE A 66 2.61 -0.64 4.06
CA PHE A 66 3.19 -1.75 3.31
C PHE A 66 3.82 -1.31 1.97
N LEU A 67 3.49 -0.11 1.48
CA LEU A 67 4.10 0.47 0.28
C LEU A 67 5.37 1.28 0.58
N LEU A 68 5.67 1.58 1.85
CA LEU A 68 6.86 2.35 2.23
C LEU A 68 8.15 1.71 1.66
N PRO A 69 8.39 0.38 1.77
CA PRO A 69 9.58 -0.24 1.19
C PRO A 69 9.71 0.01 -0.31
N LEU A 70 8.61 0.01 -1.07
CA LEU A 70 8.64 0.27 -2.51
C LEU A 70 9.11 1.71 -2.83
N TYR A 71 8.58 2.72 -2.12
CA TYR A 71 9.03 4.10 -2.28
C TYR A 71 10.53 4.26 -2.02
N LEU A 72 11.05 3.58 -1.00
CA LEU A 72 12.48 3.59 -0.66
C LEU A 72 13.31 2.85 -1.72
N ILE A 73 12.85 1.69 -2.20
CA ILE A 73 13.50 0.93 -3.27
C ILE A 73 13.61 1.77 -4.54
N TRP A 74 12.51 2.39 -4.98
CA TRP A 74 12.51 3.22 -6.19
C TRP A 74 13.39 4.46 -6.02
N THR A 75 13.35 5.11 -4.85
CA THR A 75 14.23 6.25 -4.56
C THR A 75 15.70 5.84 -4.63
N TRP A 76 16.07 4.71 -4.01
CA TRP A 76 17.42 4.17 -4.06
C TRP A 76 17.88 3.84 -5.49
N GLN A 77 16.97 3.28 -6.30
CA GLN A 77 17.24 2.90 -7.68
C GLN A 77 17.39 4.10 -8.63
N GLU A 78 16.66 5.20 -8.39
CA GLU A 78 16.71 6.41 -9.22
C GLU A 78 17.82 7.39 -8.81
N SER A 79 18.38 7.27 -7.61
CA SER A 79 19.50 8.10 -7.17
C SER A 79 20.83 7.63 -7.79
N GLU A 80 21.45 8.49 -8.61
CA GLU A 80 22.77 8.21 -9.19
C GLU A 80 23.91 8.40 -8.18
N LYS A 81 23.81 9.43 -7.32
CA LYS A 81 24.78 9.78 -6.27
C LYS A 81 24.09 9.83 -4.91
N ASN A 82 24.84 9.59 -3.83
CA ASN A 82 24.37 9.67 -2.44
C ASN A 82 23.04 8.91 -2.19
N LYS A 83 22.98 7.64 -2.60
CA LYS A 83 21.78 6.79 -2.51
C LYS A 83 21.22 6.71 -1.09
N LEU A 84 22.11 6.52 -0.10
CA LEU A 84 21.73 6.44 1.30
C LEU A 84 21.09 7.75 1.78
N GLU A 85 21.74 8.88 1.53
CA GLU A 85 21.24 10.20 1.90
C GLU A 85 19.87 10.50 1.27
N SER A 86 19.72 10.18 -0.02
CA SER A 86 18.45 10.36 -0.74
C SER A 86 17.33 9.51 -0.15
N THR A 87 17.64 8.26 0.20
CA THR A 87 16.68 7.32 0.78
C THR A 87 16.27 7.76 2.19
N VAL A 88 17.23 8.17 3.02
CA VAL A 88 16.95 8.72 4.36
C VAL A 88 16.10 10.00 4.26
N LYS A 89 16.43 10.92 3.35
CA LYS A 89 15.63 12.12 3.11
C LYS A 89 14.20 11.79 2.68
N SER A 90 14.02 10.79 1.81
CA SER A 90 12.68 10.34 1.40
C SER A 90 11.91 9.75 2.58
N LEU A 91 12.55 8.92 3.41
CA LEU A 91 11.93 8.36 4.61
C LEU A 91 11.48 9.46 5.57
N LEU A 92 12.33 10.46 5.83
CA LEU A 92 11.99 11.60 6.67
C LEU A 92 10.82 12.41 6.11
N LEU A 93 10.79 12.66 4.79
CA LEU A 93 9.68 13.35 4.14
C LEU A 93 8.37 12.57 4.19
N ILE A 94 8.42 11.23 4.12
CA ILE A 94 7.22 10.40 4.28
C ILE A 94 6.72 10.43 5.72
N LEU A 95 7.63 10.37 6.69
CA LEU A 95 7.27 10.26 8.11
C LEU A 95 6.93 11.60 8.77
N ILE A 96 7.30 12.75 8.18
CA ILE A 96 7.12 14.06 8.83
C ILE A 96 5.65 14.34 9.18
N ILE A 97 4.71 14.05 8.27
CA ILE A 97 3.28 14.29 8.51
C ILE A 97 2.72 13.32 9.56
N PRO A 98 2.93 11.99 9.48
CA PRO A 98 2.59 11.05 10.55
C PRO A 98 3.15 11.44 11.91
N ILE A 99 4.42 11.85 11.99
CA ILE A 99 5.05 12.26 13.24
C ILE A 99 4.38 13.51 13.81
N ILE A 100 4.24 14.58 13.00
CA ILE A 100 3.65 15.85 13.46
C ILE A 100 2.21 15.62 13.93
N THR A 101 1.42 14.87 13.17
CA THR A 101 0.02 14.58 13.51
C THR A 101 -0.12 13.67 14.72
N SER A 102 0.86 12.80 14.99
CA SER A 102 0.87 11.91 16.15
C SER A 102 1.41 12.58 17.43
N LEU A 103 2.22 13.63 17.30
CA LEU A 103 2.94 14.25 18.40
C LEU A 103 2.04 14.70 19.56
N PRO A 104 0.86 15.33 19.35
CA PRO A 104 -0.02 15.70 20.47
C PRO A 104 -0.47 14.50 21.29
N PHE A 105 -0.72 13.35 20.65
CA PHE A 105 -1.16 12.12 21.31
C PHE A 105 -0.02 11.43 22.06
N ILE A 106 1.20 11.47 21.51
CA ILE A 106 2.40 10.96 22.16
C ILE A 106 2.70 11.77 23.43
N ILE A 107 2.64 13.11 23.35
CA ILE A 107 2.85 13.99 24.50
C ILE A 107 1.76 13.78 25.55
N TRP A 108 0.51 13.63 25.13
CA TRP A 108 -0.62 13.42 26.04
C TRP A 108 -0.55 12.07 26.77
N ASN A 109 -0.33 10.98 26.04
CA ASN A 109 -0.19 9.63 26.60
C ASN A 109 0.53 8.69 25.61
N ALA A 110 1.86 8.62 25.70
CA ALA A 110 2.68 7.80 24.83
C ALA A 110 2.29 6.31 24.87
N GLU A 111 2.08 5.75 26.06
CA GLU A 111 1.73 4.32 26.21
C GLU A 111 0.40 4.00 25.52
N GLY A 112 -0.63 4.82 25.75
CA GLY A 112 -1.94 4.68 25.12
C GLY A 112 -1.86 4.80 23.60
N PHE A 113 -1.09 5.78 23.11
CA PHE A 113 -0.84 5.95 21.68
C PHE A 113 -0.21 4.68 21.07
N PHE A 114 0.93 4.20 21.59
CA PHE A 114 1.61 3.04 21.01
C PHE A 114 0.79 1.74 21.11
N LYS A 115 0.05 1.54 22.21
CA LYS A 115 -0.91 0.42 22.31
C LYS A 115 -1.97 0.50 21.22
N SER A 116 -2.51 1.68 20.92
CA SER A 116 -3.51 1.86 19.85
C SER A 116 -2.97 1.51 18.46
N ILE A 117 -1.68 1.80 18.19
CA ILE A 117 -1.02 1.45 16.93
C ILE A 117 -0.81 -0.07 16.83
N ILE A 118 -0.22 -0.67 17.88
CA ILE A 118 0.13 -2.09 17.91
C ILE A 118 -1.12 -2.98 17.91
N PHE A 119 -2.25 -2.50 18.44
CA PHE A 119 -3.50 -3.24 18.46
C PHE A 119 -3.92 -3.79 17.09
N SER A 120 -3.68 -3.04 16.01
CA SER A 120 -3.99 -3.50 14.65
C SER A 120 -3.13 -4.70 14.22
N ALA A 121 -1.94 -4.86 14.77
CA ALA A 121 -1.02 -5.97 14.47
C ALA A 121 -1.26 -7.20 15.36
N THR A 122 -1.73 -7.01 16.60
CA THR A 122 -1.94 -8.09 17.58
C THR A 122 -3.39 -8.59 17.69
N ARG A 123 -4.30 -8.02 16.89
CA ARG A 123 -5.71 -8.40 16.87
C ARG A 123 -5.88 -9.87 16.45
N SER A 124 -6.73 -10.59 17.19
CA SER A 124 -7.15 -11.95 16.86
C SER A 124 -7.77 -12.02 15.47
N PRO A 125 -7.57 -13.11 14.71
CA PRO A 125 -8.25 -13.32 13.43
C PRO A 125 -9.76 -13.17 13.62
N ALA A 126 -10.33 -12.18 12.95
CA ALA A 126 -11.76 -11.89 12.95
C ALA A 126 -12.05 -11.06 11.70
N GLY A 127 -12.41 -11.75 10.61
CA GLY A 127 -12.75 -11.13 9.33
C GLY A 127 -14.24 -10.86 9.20
N HIS A 128 -14.60 -9.77 8.51
CA HIS A 128 -16.01 -9.45 8.18
C HIS A 128 -16.59 -10.37 7.08
N LEU A 129 -15.74 -11.20 6.48
CA LEU A 129 -16.07 -12.06 5.35
C LEU A 129 -16.18 -13.55 5.74
N GLY A 130 -15.77 -13.94 6.95
CA GLY A 130 -15.86 -15.33 7.41
C GLY A 130 -15.04 -16.33 6.56
N VAL A 131 -14.02 -15.85 5.85
CA VAL A 131 -13.12 -16.69 5.05
C VAL A 131 -11.82 -16.87 5.82
N PRO A 132 -11.32 -18.11 5.96
CA PRO A 132 -10.12 -18.36 6.75
C PRO A 132 -8.88 -17.80 6.06
N SER A 133 -7.97 -17.28 6.87
CA SER A 133 -6.63 -16.85 6.47
C SER A 133 -5.61 -17.98 6.65
N ILE A 134 -4.45 -17.92 5.98
CA ILE A 134 -3.44 -18.98 6.12
C ILE A 134 -2.92 -19.12 7.55
N ASP A 135 -2.81 -18.01 8.28
CA ASP A 135 -2.35 -18.02 9.67
C ASP A 135 -3.40 -18.59 10.61
N GLU A 136 -4.70 -18.40 10.33
CA GLU A 136 -5.77 -19.08 11.04
C GLU A 136 -5.68 -20.60 10.87
N LEU A 137 -5.44 -21.08 9.64
CA LEU A 137 -5.26 -22.50 9.36
C LEU A 137 -4.00 -23.08 10.04
N ILE A 138 -2.89 -22.34 10.04
CA ILE A 138 -1.67 -22.76 10.77
C ILE A 138 -1.94 -22.75 12.28
N GLY A 139 -2.69 -21.78 12.79
CA GLY A 139 -3.08 -21.68 14.20
C GLY A 139 -3.88 -22.87 14.71
N LEU A 140 -4.65 -23.54 13.84
CA LEU A 140 -5.34 -24.80 14.17
C LEU A 140 -4.35 -25.95 14.47
N VAL A 141 -3.18 -25.93 13.84
CA VAL A 141 -2.13 -26.96 14.01
C VAL A 141 -1.10 -26.56 15.07
N ILE A 142 -0.76 -25.27 15.11
CA ILE A 142 0.22 -24.66 16.01
C ILE A 142 -0.48 -23.52 16.76
N PRO A 143 -1.11 -23.79 17.92
CA PRO A 143 -1.92 -22.79 18.65
C PRO A 143 -1.15 -21.51 19.06
N GLU A 144 0.18 -21.58 19.18
CA GLU A 144 1.03 -20.42 19.48
C GLU A 144 1.30 -19.52 18.26
N PHE A 145 0.85 -19.90 17.07
CA PHE A 145 1.04 -19.15 15.84
C PHE A 145 0.00 -18.02 15.71
N VAL A 146 0.09 -17.06 16.61
CA VAL A 146 -0.85 -15.92 16.71
C VAL A 146 -0.09 -14.58 16.75
N GLY A 147 -0.83 -13.48 16.65
CA GLY A 147 -0.29 -12.12 16.77
C GLY A 147 0.72 -11.79 15.67
N ILE A 148 1.92 -11.34 16.06
CA ILE A 148 2.94 -10.91 15.08
C ILE A 148 3.54 -12.06 14.27
N LYS A 149 3.64 -13.26 14.88
CA LYS A 149 4.16 -14.47 14.21
C LYS A 149 3.26 -14.86 13.05
N ALA A 150 1.94 -14.71 13.23
CA ALA A 150 0.93 -14.96 12.21
C ALA A 150 1.06 -14.07 10.97
N LYS A 151 1.79 -12.95 11.04
CA LYS A 151 2.04 -12.08 9.88
C LYS A 151 3.22 -12.53 9.01
N LEU A 152 4.00 -13.52 9.47
CA LEU A 152 5.19 -13.98 8.76
C LEU A 152 4.89 -14.46 7.32
N PRO A 153 3.83 -15.25 7.03
CA PRO A 153 3.52 -15.68 5.67
C PRO A 153 3.25 -14.49 4.74
N MET A 154 2.45 -13.52 5.19
CA MET A 154 2.18 -12.28 4.46
C MET A 154 3.49 -11.54 4.15
N LEU A 155 4.34 -11.33 5.16
CA LEU A 155 5.60 -10.61 4.99
C LEU A 155 6.57 -11.34 4.05
N LEU A 156 6.63 -12.67 4.09
CA LEU A 156 7.46 -13.47 3.19
C LEU A 156 7.04 -13.32 1.72
N ILE A 157 5.74 -13.44 1.42
CA ILE A 157 5.25 -13.26 0.05
C ILE A 157 5.42 -11.81 -0.39
N MET A 158 5.21 -10.84 0.51
CA MET A 158 5.40 -9.42 0.23
C MET A 158 6.88 -9.11 -0.09
N SER A 159 7.82 -9.75 0.60
CA SER A 159 9.25 -9.65 0.29
C SER A 159 9.58 -10.13 -1.13
N LEU A 160 8.87 -11.12 -1.68
CA LEU A 160 9.06 -11.54 -3.08
C LEU A 160 8.68 -10.42 -4.06
N VAL A 161 7.61 -9.67 -3.76
CA VAL A 161 7.23 -8.47 -4.54
C VAL A 161 8.33 -7.43 -4.47
N PHE A 162 8.88 -7.17 -3.28
CA PHE A 162 9.98 -6.22 -3.10
C PHE A 162 11.25 -6.64 -3.84
N ILE A 163 11.58 -7.94 -3.85
CA ILE A 163 12.70 -8.48 -4.63
C ILE A 163 12.46 -8.27 -6.14
N GLY A 164 11.25 -8.51 -6.62
CA GLY A 164 10.86 -8.23 -8.01
C GLY A 164 11.05 -6.74 -8.37
N ALA A 165 10.62 -5.84 -7.48
CA ALA A 165 10.81 -4.40 -7.64
C ALA A 165 12.30 -4.00 -7.61
N ILE A 166 13.11 -4.57 -6.70
CA ILE A 166 14.57 -4.36 -6.63
C ILE A 166 15.26 -4.79 -7.93
N LYS A 167 14.81 -5.91 -8.52
CA LYS A 167 15.31 -6.43 -9.80
C LYS A 167 14.71 -5.72 -11.02
N ARG A 168 13.83 -4.72 -10.82
CA ARG A 168 13.11 -3.99 -11.89
C ARG A 168 12.31 -4.92 -12.83
N GLN A 169 11.84 -6.05 -12.31
CA GLN A 169 11.08 -7.04 -13.10
C GLN A 169 9.59 -6.70 -13.20
N ILE A 170 9.10 -5.83 -12.33
CA ILE A 170 7.70 -5.41 -12.24
C ILE A 170 7.62 -3.89 -12.18
N GLY A 171 6.60 -3.32 -12.84
CA GLY A 171 6.36 -1.88 -12.86
C GLY A 171 5.89 -1.33 -11.50
N ILE A 172 5.79 0.00 -11.40
CA ILE A 172 5.42 0.69 -10.15
C ILE A 172 4.01 0.32 -9.73
N TYR A 173 3.03 0.44 -10.62
CA TYR A 173 1.63 0.15 -10.29
C TYR A 173 1.41 -1.35 -10.06
N THR A 174 2.11 -2.19 -10.81
CA THR A 174 2.11 -3.65 -10.63
C THR A 174 2.66 -4.03 -9.27
N SER A 175 3.77 -3.42 -8.83
CA SER A 175 4.34 -3.67 -7.49
C SER A 175 3.37 -3.27 -6.38
N VAL A 176 2.70 -2.12 -6.51
CA VAL A 176 1.68 -1.66 -5.56
C VAL A 176 0.48 -2.61 -5.53
N LEU A 177 -0.03 -3.00 -6.70
CA LEU A 177 -1.14 -3.95 -6.84
C LEU A 177 -0.81 -5.26 -6.12
N LEU A 178 0.34 -5.86 -6.41
CA LEU A 178 0.77 -7.12 -5.80
C LEU A 178 0.95 -6.98 -4.29
N THR A 179 1.51 -5.87 -3.82
CA THR A 179 1.68 -5.62 -2.38
C THR A 179 0.33 -5.53 -1.66
N MET A 180 -0.64 -4.82 -2.27
CA MET A 180 -1.98 -4.68 -1.72
C MET A 180 -2.77 -5.99 -1.77
N PHE A 181 -2.62 -6.79 -2.83
CA PHE A 181 -3.18 -8.15 -2.89
C PHE A 181 -2.62 -9.05 -1.79
N VAL A 182 -1.29 -9.10 -1.65
CA VAL A 182 -0.66 -9.89 -0.59
C VAL A 182 -1.16 -9.46 0.79
N PHE A 183 -1.29 -8.15 1.03
CA PHE A 183 -1.90 -7.66 2.27
C PHE A 183 -3.34 -8.15 2.43
N VAL A 184 -4.21 -7.99 1.43
CA VAL A 184 -5.62 -8.38 1.53
C VAL A 184 -5.79 -9.88 1.75
N ASP A 185 -5.05 -10.71 1.03
CA ASP A 185 -5.26 -12.16 1.00
C ASP A 185 -4.56 -12.88 2.17
N PHE A 186 -3.46 -12.33 2.70
CA PHE A 186 -2.68 -12.97 3.77
C PHE A 186 -2.80 -12.26 5.12
N ASN A 187 -3.51 -11.13 5.21
CA ASN A 187 -3.74 -10.49 6.50
C ASN A 187 -4.90 -11.15 7.26
N SER A 188 -4.60 -11.65 8.45
CA SER A 188 -5.56 -12.31 9.35
C SER A 188 -6.81 -11.49 9.72
N VAL A 189 -6.77 -10.17 9.57
CA VAL A 189 -7.91 -9.29 9.83
C VAL A 189 -8.36 -8.68 8.52
N LEU A 190 -9.33 -9.33 7.88
CA LEU A 190 -9.86 -8.86 6.60
C LEU A 190 -11.12 -8.00 6.79
N PHE A 191 -10.99 -6.73 6.44
CA PHE A 191 -12.11 -5.81 6.36
C PHE A 191 -12.54 -5.57 4.91
N ARG A 192 -13.84 -5.37 4.69
CA ARG A 192 -14.41 -5.15 3.34
C ARG A 192 -13.83 -3.93 2.65
N GLN A 193 -13.54 -2.87 3.41
CA GLN A 193 -12.94 -1.66 2.86
C GLN A 193 -11.53 -1.87 2.30
N TYR A 194 -10.79 -2.91 2.70
CA TYR A 194 -9.44 -3.13 2.16
C TYR A 194 -9.45 -3.46 0.68
N LEU A 195 -10.53 -4.06 0.18
CA LEU A 195 -10.68 -4.37 -1.24
C LEU A 195 -10.76 -3.11 -2.10
N CYS A 196 -11.24 -1.98 -1.55
CA CYS A 196 -11.24 -0.71 -2.30
C CYS A 196 -9.82 -0.17 -2.53
N TRP A 197 -8.83 -0.57 -1.71
CA TRP A 197 -7.43 -0.19 -1.88
C TRP A 197 -6.72 -0.98 -2.97
N VAL A 198 -7.28 -2.11 -3.42
CA VAL A 198 -6.71 -2.93 -4.51
C VAL A 198 -7.23 -2.45 -5.86
N VAL A 199 -8.53 -2.15 -5.94
CA VAL A 199 -9.24 -1.95 -7.21
C VAL A 199 -8.62 -0.91 -8.15
N PRO A 200 -8.22 0.30 -7.71
CA PRO A 200 -7.66 1.30 -8.63
C PRO A 200 -6.36 0.85 -9.29
N PHE A 201 -5.61 -0.04 -8.62
CA PHE A 201 -4.33 -0.50 -9.13
C PHE A 201 -4.44 -1.56 -10.22
N ILE A 202 -5.62 -2.19 -10.40
CA ILE A 202 -5.86 -3.14 -11.50
C ILE A 202 -5.69 -2.44 -12.86
N PRO A 203 -6.45 -1.39 -13.21
CA PRO A 203 -6.25 -0.69 -14.48
C PRO A 203 -4.89 0.03 -14.53
N LEU A 204 -4.34 0.50 -13.41
CA LEU A 204 -3.03 1.14 -13.41
C LEU A 204 -1.89 0.16 -13.74
N ALA A 205 -1.94 -1.08 -13.25
CA ALA A 205 -0.96 -2.12 -13.57
C ALA A 205 -1.04 -2.57 -15.05
N ILE A 206 -2.25 -2.57 -15.63
CA ILE A 206 -2.39 -2.74 -17.09
C ILE A 206 -1.66 -1.60 -17.83
N GLY A 207 -1.73 -0.38 -17.29
CA GLY A 207 -1.00 0.78 -17.79
C GLY A 207 0.52 0.59 -17.82
N ASP A 208 1.11 -0.06 -16.81
CA ASP A 208 2.55 -0.41 -16.82
C ASP A 208 2.89 -1.23 -18.08
N THR A 209 2.13 -2.29 -18.35
CA THR A 209 2.37 -3.20 -19.48
C THR A 209 2.23 -2.50 -20.83
N MET A 210 1.21 -1.65 -20.98
CA MET A 210 1.01 -0.87 -22.20
C MET A 210 2.17 0.11 -22.46
N SER A 211 2.75 0.67 -21.39
CA SER A 211 3.87 1.61 -21.51
C SER A 211 5.15 0.93 -21.99
N THR A 212 5.47 -0.25 -21.46
CA THR A 212 6.63 -1.06 -21.86
C THR A 212 6.55 -1.47 -23.32
N ASN A 213 5.43 -2.06 -23.74
CA ASN A 213 5.23 -2.48 -25.13
C ASN A 213 5.41 -1.32 -26.11
N ARG A 214 4.96 -0.11 -25.76
CA ARG A 214 5.09 1.08 -26.62
C ARG A 214 6.54 1.56 -26.76
N GLN A 215 7.39 1.36 -25.76
CA GLN A 215 8.82 1.66 -25.89
C GLN A 215 9.48 0.67 -26.87
N ASP A 216 9.16 -0.62 -26.78
CA ASP A 216 9.70 -1.65 -27.67
C ASP A 216 9.29 -1.48 -29.15
N TYR A 217 8.10 -0.94 -29.41
CA TYR A 217 7.68 -0.59 -30.78
C TYR A 217 8.38 0.64 -31.35
N LYS A 218 8.94 1.52 -30.51
CA LYS A 218 9.66 2.72 -30.99
C LYS A 218 11.15 2.46 -31.23
N THR A 219 11.69 1.37 -30.69
CA THR A 219 13.09 0.98 -30.82
C THR A 219 13.34 -0.06 -31.91
N LYS A 220 12.27 -0.56 -32.55
CA LYS A 220 12.29 -1.40 -33.76
C LYS A 220 11.89 -0.57 -34.97
#